data_AF-A0A7X9GE55-F1
#
_entry.id   AF-A0A7X9GE55-F1
#
_cell.length_a   1.000
_cell.length_b   1.000
_cell.length_c   1.000
_cell.angle_alpha   90.00
_cell.angle_beta   90.00
_cell.angle_gamma   90.00
#
_symmetry.space_group_name_H-M   'P 1'
#
loop_
_entity.id
_entity.type
_entity.pdbx_description
1 polymer ?
#
loop_
_entity_poly.entity_id
_entity_poly.type
_entity_poly.pdbx_seq_one_letter_code
_entity_poly.pdbx_strand_id
1 'polypeptide(L)' 'MGQTIIEKILSNHSDQEAYANDIVVARVDYVMGQDGTSPLAIKAFEDMGGREVFDPDKVAFVIDHSS' A
#
# COMPACT_ATOMS: atom_id res chain seq x y z
N MET A 1 -13.06 8.53 -24.46
CA MET A 1 -13.01 9.59 -23.43
C MET A 1 -11.64 9.51 -22.78
N GLY A 2 -11.03 10.64 -22.41
CA GLY A 2 -9.74 10.60 -21.72
C GLY A 2 -9.89 10.14 -20.27
N GLN A 3 -8.89 9.45 -19.74
CA GLN A 3 -8.80 9.13 -18.31
C GLN A 3 -8.40 10.36 -17.48
N THR A 4 -8.93 10.44 -16.27
CA THR A 4 -8.43 11.31 -15.18
C THR A 4 -7.04 10.89 -14.70
N ILE A 5 -6.38 11.69 -13.87
CA ILE A 5 -5.08 11.33 -13.30
C ILE A 5 -5.15 10.09 -12.40
N ILE A 6 -6.22 9.93 -11.62
CA ILE A 6 -6.41 8.80 -10.72
C ILE A 6 -6.57 7.51 -11.53
N GLU A 7 -7.41 7.54 -12.56
CA GLU A 7 -7.63 6.41 -13.47
C GLU A 7 -6.33 6.01 -14.19
N LYS A 8 -5.51 6.97 -14.61
CA LYS A 8 -4.19 6.69 -15.22
C LYS A 8 -3.23 6.01 -14.24
N ILE A 9 -3.15 6.50 -12.99
CA ILE A 9 -2.29 5.91 -11.97
C ILE A 9 -2.75 4.47 -11.69
N LEU A 10 -4.03 4.26 -11.40
CA LEU A 10 -4.56 2.93 -11.12
C LEU A 10 -4.41 2.00 -12.34
N SER A 11 -4.61 2.50 -13.56
CA SER A 11 -4.40 1.70 -14.76
C SER A 11 -2.96 1.25 -14.90
N ASN A 12 -2.02 2.17 -14.66
CA ASN A 12 -0.60 1.89 -14.74
C ASN A 12 -0.12 0.90 -13.66
N HIS A 13 -0.68 0.96 -12.45
CA HIS A 13 -0.26 0.10 -11.33
C HIS A 13 -1.02 -1.22 -11.23
N SER A 14 -2.12 -1.38 -11.97
CA SER A 14 -2.89 -2.64 -12.05
C SER A 14 -2.75 -3.40 -13.37
N ASP A 15 -1.96 -2.87 -14.31
CA ASP A 15 -1.73 -3.41 -15.66
C ASP A 15 -3.02 -3.66 -16.48
N GLN A 16 -4.08 -2.88 -16.22
CA GLN A 16 -5.35 -2.89 -16.96
C GLN A 16 -5.92 -1.48 -17.07
N GLU A 17 -6.77 -1.20 -18.06
CA GLU A 17 -7.50 0.09 -18.08
C GLU A 17 -8.50 0.13 -16.93
N ALA A 18 -8.40 1.15 -16.09
CA ALA A 18 -9.26 1.40 -14.95
C ALA A 18 -10.06 2.69 -15.14
N TYR A 19 -11.35 2.63 -14.79
CA TYR A 19 -12.27 3.75 -14.76
C TYR A 19 -12.99 3.85 -13.41
N ALA A 20 -13.68 4.96 -13.19
CA ALA A 20 -14.56 5.09 -12.03
C ALA A 20 -15.51 3.90 -11.89
N ASN A 21 -15.58 3.34 -10.67
CA ASN A 21 -16.35 2.16 -10.25
C ASN A 21 -15.72 0.79 -10.56
N ASP A 22 -14.55 0.74 -11.20
CA ASP A 22 -13.81 -0.52 -11.34
C ASP A 22 -13.11 -0.93 -10.03
N ILE A 23 -13.00 -2.24 -9.81
CA ILE A 23 -12.17 -2.83 -8.76
C ILE A 23 -10.93 -3.40 -9.41
N VAL A 24 -9.75 -2.95 -8.97
CA VAL A 24 -8.46 -3.38 -9.52
C VAL A 24 -7.53 -3.87 -8.41
N VAL A 25 -6.63 -4.78 -8.75
CA VAL A 25 -5.49 -5.13 -7.88
C VAL A 25 -4.29 -4.33 -8.37
N ALA A 26 -3.87 -3.33 -7.59
CA ALA A 26 -2.76 -2.46 -7.95
C ALA A 26 -1.51 -2.78 -7.12
N ARG A 27 -0.33 -2.66 -7.73
CA ARG A 27 0.95 -2.68 -7.03
C ARG A 27 1.05 -1.45 -6.12
N VAL A 28 1.58 -1.66 -4.92
CA VAL A 28 1.87 -0.60 -3.96
C VAL A 28 3.34 -0.18 -4.10
N ASP A 29 3.59 1.10 -4.32
CA ASP A 29 4.96 1.61 -4.48
C ASP A 29 5.66 1.88 -3.15
N TYR A 30 4.90 2.21 -2.11
CA TYR A 30 5.45 2.53 -0.80
C TYR A 30 4.43 2.29 0.30
N VAL A 31 4.89 1.82 1.46
CA VAL A 31 4.07 1.62 2.66
C VAL A 31 4.66 2.43 3.81
N MET A 32 3.81 3.13 4.55
CA MET A 32 4.20 3.89 5.74
C MET A 32 3.35 3.47 6.93
N GLY A 33 4.00 3.18 8.06
CA GLY A 33 3.38 2.96 9.35
C GLY A 33 3.85 3.96 10.41
N GLN A 34 2.98 4.31 11.36
CA GLN A 34 3.32 5.13 12.53
C GLN A 34 3.33 4.30 13.83
N ASP A 35 3.93 4.78 14.92
CA ASP A 35 4.20 4.02 16.16
C ASP A 35 2.98 3.36 16.83
N GLY A 36 1.79 3.93 16.74
CA GLY A 36 0.53 3.39 17.25
C GLY A 36 -0.12 2.32 16.37
N THR A 37 0.00 2.37 15.04
CA THR A 37 -0.64 1.40 14.13
C THR A 37 0.30 0.32 13.61
N SER A 38 1.60 0.62 13.53
CA SER A 38 2.60 -0.32 13.01
C SER A 38 2.67 -1.63 13.80
N PRO A 39 2.66 -1.64 15.14
CA PRO A 39 2.67 -2.89 15.89
C PRO A 39 1.47 -3.79 15.59
N LEU A 40 0.28 -3.19 15.39
CA LEU A 40 -0.94 -3.93 15.05
C LEU A 40 -0.86 -4.51 13.63
N ALA A 41 -0.35 -3.73 12.67
CA ALA A 41 -0.17 -4.17 11.29
C ALA A 41 0.88 -5.29 11.19
N ILE A 42 1.99 -5.19 11.92
CA ILE A 42 3.03 -6.24 11.99
C ILE A 42 2.44 -7.52 12.56
N LYS A 43 1.67 -7.42 13.66
CA LYS A 43 1.04 -8.59 14.27
C LYS A 43 0.09 -9.30 13.31
N ALA A 44 -0.76 -8.55 12.60
CA ALA A 44 -1.66 -9.12 11.60
C ALA A 44 -0.90 -9.76 10.42
N PHE A 45 0.20 -9.14 9.98
CA PHE A 45 1.06 -9.68 8.92
C PHE A 45 1.71 -11.01 9.32
N GLU A 46 2.22 -11.12 10.55
CA GLU A 46 2.77 -12.37 11.10
C GLU A 46 1.68 -13.45 11.24
N ASP A 47 0.49 -13.09 11.71
CA ASP A 47 -0.64 -14.02 11.87
C ASP A 47 -1.14 -14.56 10.51
N MET A 48 -0.97 -13.79 9.42
CA MET A 48 -1.20 -14.24 8.04
C MET A 48 -0.07 -15.13 7.49
N GLY A 49 0.98 -15.38 8.27
CA GLY A 49 2.15 -16.17 7.88
C GLY A 49 3.24 -15.39 7.14
N GLY A 50 3.16 -14.06 7.15
CA GLY A 50 4.19 -13.18 6.62
C GLY A 50 5.52 -13.36 7.36
N ARG A 51 6.63 -13.31 6.61
CA ARG A 51 7.99 -13.49 7.17
C ARG A 51 8.93 -12.35 6.80
N GLU A 52 8.80 -11.86 5.58
CA GLU A 52 9.61 -10.77 5.02
C GLU A 52 8.69 -9.83 4.24
N VAL A 53 8.97 -8.53 4.30
CA VAL A 53 8.25 -7.53 3.50
C VAL A 53 8.64 -7.64 2.02
N PHE A 54 7.79 -7.12 1.14
CA PHE A 54 8.02 -7.20 -0.31
C PHE A 54 9.29 -6.47 -0.76
N ASP A 55 9.62 -5.34 -0.13
CA ASP A 55 10.82 -4.54 -0.40
C ASP A 55 11.10 -3.63 0.83
N PRO A 56 12.16 -3.87 1.60
CA PRO A 56 12.50 -3.06 2.77
C PRO A 56 12.77 -1.58 2.45
N ASP A 57 13.27 -1.26 1.25
CA ASP A 57 13.55 0.13 0.85
C ASP A 57 12.26 0.91 0.55
N LYS A 58 11.12 0.21 0.45
CA LYS A 58 9.78 0.75 0.19
C LYS A 58 8.86 0.74 1.41
N VAL A 59 9.42 0.52 2.60
CA VAL A 59 8.68 0.50 3.87
C VAL A 59 9.30 1.50 4.83
N ALA A 60 8.51 2.47 5.31
CA ALA A 60 8.93 3.41 6.34
C ALA A 60 8.11 3.26 7.62
N PHE A 61 8.80 3.32 8.75
CA PHE A 61 8.20 3.49 10.06
C PHE A 61 8.55 4.86 10.62
N VAL A 62 7.53 5.58 11.09
CA VAL A 62 7.68 6.91 11.69
C VAL A 62 7.26 6.82 13.15
N ILE A 63 8.10 7.35 14.04
CA ILE A 63 7.82 7.42 15.48
C ILE A 63 7.62 8.89 15.83
N ASP A 64 6.38 9.31 15.97
CA ASP A 64 6.03 10.72 16.17
C ASP A 64 4.82 10.94 17.09
N HIS A 65 4.03 9.91 17.43
CA HIS A 65 2.80 10.08 18.22
C HIS A 65 3.02 9.91 19.74
N SER A 66 3.84 8.96 20.16
CA SER A 66 4.00 8.61 21.58
C SER A 66 5.26 9.25 22.18
N SER A 67 5.10 9.91 23.34
CA SER A 67 6.16 10.57 24.12
C SER A 67 6.35 9.93 25.49
#